data_AF-A0A7W4VXA9-F1
#
_entry.id   AF-A0A7W4VXA9-F1
#
_cell.length_a   1.000
_cell.length_b   1.000
_cell.length_c   1.000
_cell.angle_alpha   90.00
_cell.angle_beta   90.00
_cell.angle_gamma   90.00
#
_symmetry.space_group_name_H-M   'P 1'
#
loop_
_entity.id
_entity.type
_entity.pdbx_description
1 polymer ?
#
loop_
_entity_poly.entity_id
_entity_poly.type
_entity_poly.pdbx_seq_one_letter_code
_entity_poly.pdbx_strand_id
1 'polypeptide(L)'
;MSPPRRRRKKPEDPEEHVNHERWLVTYADMLTLLMVLFIVMFAMSQVDQKKYNALKNGLADGFGATSSFMKGSDSILEGQLTEGSNPSLAGSKIFEQLSPAEQAVVSEVIAQEELRRQRSSYDAAVLEVDRLRAAEHKLKAALEKRGLADDVATTIDNRGLVVSLVSRHVVFQPNIARLSPRGREVVDTLAPVLSALGNDLEIDGHTNQAAGRPKYYATDWDLSAARAVEVLRRLNETAGIPGSRLSLAAFGHEKPLMEPSKPGSQAVNKRVDIVVLPDVSPASQQLLDEVAKGRFGERAADPAGTTGSTNETSAAGGDRAAGAGHSTEGGRG
;
A
#
# COMPACT_ATOMS: atom_id res chain seq x y z
N MET A 1 -60.63 13.34 118.50
CA MET A 1 -59.25 13.63 118.05
C MET A 1 -58.91 12.66 116.93
N SER A 2 -58.71 13.16 115.71
CA SER A 2 -58.16 12.39 114.58
C SER A 2 -56.96 13.17 114.00
N PRO A 3 -55.86 12.49 113.62
CA PRO A 3 -54.53 13.10 113.43
C PRO A 3 -54.30 13.61 111.99
N PRO A 4 -53.25 14.41 111.72
CA PRO A 4 -53.14 15.21 110.50
C PRO A 4 -52.63 14.41 109.29
N ARG A 5 -53.13 14.78 108.11
CA ARG A 5 -52.81 14.19 106.79
C ARG A 5 -51.36 14.49 106.37
N ARG A 6 -50.56 13.44 106.14
CA ARG A 6 -49.25 13.48 105.48
C ARG A 6 -49.37 13.78 103.97
N ARG A 7 -48.61 14.75 103.48
CA ARG A 7 -48.41 15.04 102.04
C ARG A 7 -47.65 13.89 101.36
N ARG A 8 -48.18 13.36 100.26
CA ARG A 8 -47.49 12.45 99.34
C ARG A 8 -46.67 13.27 98.34
N LYS A 9 -45.36 12.98 98.23
CA LYS A 9 -44.43 13.51 97.22
C LYS A 9 -44.77 12.89 95.86
N LYS A 10 -44.82 13.70 94.80
CA LYS A 10 -45.04 13.29 93.41
C LYS A 10 -43.71 12.73 92.83
N PRO A 11 -43.71 11.70 91.96
CA PRO A 11 -42.48 11.23 91.32
C PRO A 11 -42.01 12.23 90.25
N GLU A 12 -40.70 12.42 90.13
CA GLU A 12 -40.06 13.15 89.04
C GLU A 12 -39.96 12.21 87.83
N ASP A 13 -40.41 12.66 86.65
CA ASP A 13 -40.20 11.97 85.37
C ASP A 13 -38.72 12.09 84.95
N PRO A 14 -38.11 11.02 84.39
CA PRO A 14 -36.75 11.08 83.87
C PRO A 14 -36.70 11.93 82.60
N GLU A 15 -35.72 12.85 82.53
CA GLU A 15 -35.45 13.67 81.35
C GLU A 15 -35.18 12.77 80.13
N GLU A 16 -36.02 12.89 79.10
CA GLU A 16 -35.76 12.28 77.79
C GLU A 16 -34.52 12.93 77.19
N HIS A 17 -33.44 12.16 77.02
CA HIS A 17 -32.29 12.57 76.23
C HIS A 17 -32.74 12.81 74.78
N VAL A 18 -32.92 14.08 74.41
CA VAL A 18 -33.20 14.49 73.04
C VAL A 18 -32.05 13.99 72.17
N ASN A 19 -32.32 12.99 71.32
CA ASN A 19 -31.34 12.35 70.44
C ASN A 19 -30.74 13.36 69.43
N HIS A 20 -29.65 14.02 69.82
CA HIS A 20 -28.91 15.00 69.02
C HIS A 20 -28.10 14.37 67.88
N GLU A 21 -28.23 13.07 67.62
CA GLU A 21 -27.46 12.35 66.59
C GLU A 21 -28.26 12.06 65.30
N ARG A 22 -29.55 12.45 65.25
CA ARG A 22 -30.40 12.21 64.06
C ARG A 22 -29.92 12.92 62.79
N TRP A 23 -29.23 14.06 62.91
CA TRP A 23 -28.65 14.77 61.75
C TRP A 23 -27.48 14.00 61.13
N LEU A 24 -26.79 13.19 61.93
CA LEU A 24 -25.63 12.40 61.50
C LEU A 24 -26.07 11.25 60.60
N VAL A 25 -27.27 10.71 60.81
CA VAL A 25 -27.88 9.67 59.97
C VAL A 25 -28.18 10.17 58.56
N THR A 26 -28.77 11.37 58.43
CA THR A 26 -29.04 11.98 57.11
C THR A 26 -27.77 12.41 56.37
N TYR A 27 -26.75 12.81 57.11
CA TYR A 27 -25.43 13.15 56.54
C TYR A 27 -24.71 11.89 56.03
N ALA A 28 -24.76 10.81 56.81
CA ALA A 28 -24.22 9.52 56.41
C ALA A 28 -24.91 8.97 55.15
N ASP A 29 -26.24 9.11 55.05
CA ASP A 29 -27.01 8.72 53.85
C ASP A 29 -26.54 9.48 52.60
N MET A 30 -26.42 10.81 52.68
CA MET A 30 -25.92 11.64 51.57
C MET A 30 -24.47 11.28 51.15
N LEU A 31 -23.59 10.97 52.11
CA LEU A 31 -22.23 10.51 51.80
C LEU A 31 -22.22 9.15 51.12
N THR A 32 -23.09 8.22 51.53
CA THR A 32 -23.18 6.90 50.88
C THR A 32 -23.78 6.99 49.49
N LEU A 33 -24.75 7.86 49.25
CA LEU A 33 -25.28 8.11 47.89
C LEU A 33 -24.21 8.71 46.97
N LEU A 34 -23.41 9.65 47.47
CA LEU A 34 -22.29 10.22 46.73
C LEU A 34 -21.23 9.15 46.41
N MET A 35 -20.88 8.31 47.38
CA MET A 35 -19.94 7.20 47.19
C MET A 35 -20.44 6.20 46.13
N VAL A 36 -21.72 5.80 46.20
CA VAL A 36 -22.33 4.90 45.23
C VAL A 36 -22.33 5.53 43.83
N LEU A 37 -22.64 6.82 43.71
CA LEU A 37 -22.54 7.56 42.45
C LEU A 37 -21.12 7.49 41.86
N PHE A 38 -20.09 7.76 42.66
CA PHE A 38 -18.70 7.71 42.21
C PHE A 38 -18.24 6.30 41.81
N ILE A 39 -18.68 5.26 42.54
CA ILE A 39 -18.38 3.86 42.17
C ILE A 39 -19.02 3.51 40.83
N VAL A 40 -20.27 3.93 40.59
CA VAL A 40 -20.98 3.69 39.33
C VAL A 40 -20.31 4.45 38.17
N MET A 41 -19.94 5.71 38.37
CA MET A 41 -19.22 6.49 37.36
C MET A 41 -17.83 5.90 37.06
N PHE A 42 -17.11 5.44 38.08
CA PHE A 42 -15.80 4.79 37.93
C PHE A 42 -15.91 3.48 37.14
N ALA A 43 -16.96 2.69 37.39
CA ALA A 43 -17.21 1.45 36.67
C ALA A 43 -17.55 1.67 35.18
N MET A 44 -18.23 2.77 34.83
CA MET A 44 -18.46 3.14 33.43
C MET A 44 -17.22 3.71 32.73
N SER A 45 -16.28 4.28 33.50
CA SER A 45 -15.07 4.91 32.96
C SER A 45 -14.01 3.90 32.49
N GLN A 46 -14.08 2.63 32.94
CA GLN A 46 -13.15 1.61 32.47
C GLN A 46 -13.69 0.94 31.21
N VAL A 47 -13.62 1.68 30.10
CA VAL A 47 -13.78 1.10 28.77
C VAL A 47 -12.58 0.17 28.54
N ASP A 48 -12.85 -1.13 28.61
CA ASP A 48 -11.89 -2.20 28.38
C ASP A 48 -11.29 -2.07 26.97
N GLN A 49 -10.05 -1.59 26.89
CA GLN A 49 -9.35 -1.33 25.61
C GLN A 49 -9.36 -2.55 24.68
N LYS A 50 -9.43 -3.77 25.22
CA LYS A 50 -9.52 -4.98 24.41
C LYS A 50 -10.84 -5.08 23.64
N LYS A 51 -11.96 -4.66 24.24
CA LYS A 51 -13.28 -4.65 23.58
C LYS A 51 -13.39 -3.55 22.54
N TYR A 52 -12.81 -2.38 22.82
CA TYR A 52 -12.71 -1.30 21.84
C TYR A 52 -11.87 -1.71 20.62
N ASN A 53 -10.72 -2.36 20.87
CA ASN A 53 -9.86 -2.87 19.80
C ASN A 53 -10.54 -4.00 19.01
N ALA A 54 -11.28 -4.90 19.68
CA ALA A 54 -12.06 -5.95 19.01
C ALA A 54 -13.19 -5.38 18.15
N LEU A 55 -13.89 -4.34 18.63
CA LEU A 55 -14.93 -3.64 17.88
C LEU A 55 -14.36 -2.90 16.67
N LYS A 56 -13.22 -2.22 16.84
CA LYS A 56 -12.49 -1.54 15.76
C LYS A 56 -12.09 -2.52 14.65
N ASN A 57 -11.59 -3.70 15.02
CA ASN A 57 -11.19 -4.73 14.05
C ASN A 57 -12.42 -5.32 13.33
N GLY A 58 -13.52 -5.60 14.04
CA GLY A 58 -14.76 -6.10 13.42
C GLY A 58 -15.45 -5.07 12.52
N LEU A 59 -15.34 -3.78 12.83
CA LEU A 59 -15.86 -2.70 12.00
C LEU A 59 -14.99 -2.51 10.74
N ALA A 60 -13.67 -2.61 10.85
CA ALA A 60 -12.76 -2.52 9.70
C ALA A 60 -12.96 -3.68 8.71
N ASP A 61 -13.19 -4.91 9.20
CA ASP A 61 -13.54 -6.05 8.36
C ASP A 61 -14.92 -5.88 7.69
N GLY A 62 -15.89 -5.26 8.38
CA GLY A 62 -17.25 -5.06 7.88
C GLY A 62 -17.42 -3.89 6.90
N PHE A 63 -16.54 -2.88 6.93
CA PHE A 63 -16.65 -1.66 6.12
C PHE A 63 -15.63 -1.53 4.98
N GLY A 64 -14.84 -2.58 4.72
CA GLY A 64 -14.29 -2.82 3.39
C GLY A 64 -12.79 -2.57 3.22
N ALA A 65 -12.03 -3.65 3.43
CA ALA A 65 -10.76 -3.89 2.75
C ALA A 65 -10.99 -4.57 1.37
N THR A 66 -12.06 -4.21 0.65
CA THR A 66 -12.20 -4.60 -0.76
C THR A 66 -11.45 -3.57 -1.59
N SER A 67 -10.16 -3.83 -1.78
CA SER A 67 -9.33 -3.16 -2.77
C SER A 67 -10.05 -3.15 -4.11
N SER A 68 -10.43 -1.96 -4.58
CA SER A 68 -11.13 -1.78 -5.85
C SER A 68 -10.17 -2.12 -7.00
N PHE A 69 -10.38 -3.29 -7.60
CA PHE A 69 -9.67 -3.77 -8.79
C PHE A 69 -10.26 -3.09 -10.05
N MET A 70 -10.03 -1.80 -10.28
CA MET A 70 -10.21 -1.22 -11.62
C MET A 70 -9.39 0.05 -11.80
N LYS A 71 -8.41 -0.02 -12.70
CA LYS A 71 -7.53 1.06 -13.11
C LYS A 71 -8.12 1.70 -14.37
N GLY A 72 -8.76 2.86 -14.27
CA GLY A 72 -9.03 3.69 -15.46
C GLY A 72 -10.38 4.41 -15.59
N SER A 73 -11.27 4.40 -14.61
CA SER A 73 -12.30 5.44 -14.53
C SER A 73 -11.93 6.37 -13.40
N ASP A 74 -11.55 7.61 -13.71
CA ASP A 74 -11.63 8.70 -12.75
C ASP A 74 -13.05 8.65 -12.19
N SER A 75 -13.14 8.17 -10.96
CA SER A 75 -14.37 8.18 -10.21
C SER A 75 -14.83 9.62 -10.19
N ILE A 76 -16.06 9.89 -10.62
CA ILE A 76 -16.71 11.20 -10.44
C ILE A 76 -16.91 11.50 -8.92
N LEU A 77 -16.46 10.57 -8.07
CA LEU A 77 -16.33 10.68 -6.62
C LEU A 77 -14.87 10.92 -6.14
N GLU A 78 -13.87 11.11 -7.02
CA GLU A 78 -12.48 11.38 -6.62
C GLU A 78 -12.22 12.87 -6.32
N GLY A 79 -13.09 13.77 -6.81
CA GLY A 79 -13.04 15.21 -6.52
C GLY A 79 -13.51 15.60 -5.12
N GLN A 80 -14.01 14.64 -4.34
CA GLN A 80 -14.47 14.88 -2.97
C GLN A 80 -14.08 13.76 -1.99
N LEU A 81 -13.21 12.83 -2.41
CA LEU A 81 -12.75 11.69 -1.60
C LEU A 81 -11.23 11.51 -1.57
N THR A 82 -10.44 12.55 -1.87
CA THR A 82 -9.04 12.62 -1.40
C THR A 82 -8.92 12.71 0.13
N GLU A 83 -10.03 12.58 0.86
CA GLU A 83 -10.09 12.35 2.30
C GLU A 83 -10.55 10.91 2.71
N GLY A 84 -10.76 10.00 1.76
CA GLY A 84 -11.49 8.75 2.00
C GLY A 84 -10.69 7.50 2.44
N SER A 85 -9.37 7.47 2.27
CA SER A 85 -8.52 6.34 2.71
C SER A 85 -7.83 6.57 4.05
N ASN A 86 -8.22 7.63 4.77
CA ASN A 86 -7.87 7.81 6.17
C ASN A 86 -9.04 7.31 7.04
N PRO A 87 -8.80 6.53 8.10
CA PRO A 87 -9.80 6.28 9.16
C PRO A 87 -10.26 7.56 9.90
N SER A 88 -9.93 8.74 9.36
CA SER A 88 -10.11 10.05 9.97
C SER A 88 -11.50 10.64 9.75
N LEU A 89 -12.28 10.21 8.73
CA LEU A 89 -13.55 10.87 8.43
C LEU A 89 -14.73 10.44 9.30
N ALA A 90 -14.71 9.23 9.87
CA ALA A 90 -15.63 8.88 10.95
C ALA A 90 -15.24 9.57 12.28
N GLY A 91 -13.99 10.04 12.38
CA GLY A 91 -13.42 10.71 13.55
C GLY A 91 -13.55 12.24 13.53
N SER A 92 -13.77 12.89 12.38
CA SER A 92 -13.64 14.36 12.29
C SER A 92 -14.59 15.13 13.20
N LYS A 93 -15.88 14.73 13.29
CA LYS A 93 -16.84 15.39 14.18
C LYS A 93 -16.60 15.10 15.67
N ILE A 94 -16.07 13.93 16.00
CA ILE A 94 -15.75 13.56 17.39
C ILE A 94 -14.43 14.22 17.81
N PHE A 95 -13.46 14.31 16.90
CA PHE A 95 -12.17 14.95 17.09
C PHE A 95 -12.30 16.47 17.28
N GLU A 96 -13.18 17.13 16.52
CA GLU A 96 -13.51 18.55 16.70
C GLU A 96 -14.23 18.85 18.03
N GLN A 97 -14.92 17.87 18.61
CA GLN A 97 -15.63 17.99 19.90
C GLN A 97 -14.73 17.76 21.13
N LEU A 98 -13.48 17.29 20.94
CA LEU A 98 -12.51 17.11 22.02
C LEU A 98 -11.91 18.44 22.47
N SER A 99 -11.42 18.49 23.71
CA SER A 99 -10.65 19.65 24.18
C SER A 99 -9.32 19.78 23.42
N PRO A 100 -8.73 20.99 23.32
CA PRO A 100 -7.44 21.17 22.64
C PRO A 100 -6.30 20.29 23.20
N ALA A 101 -6.34 19.96 24.49
CA ALA A 101 -5.38 19.06 25.12
C ALA A 101 -5.56 17.59 24.67
N GLU A 102 -6.81 17.14 24.54
CA GLU A 102 -7.12 15.79 24.05
C GLU A 102 -6.83 15.65 22.55
N GLN A 103 -7.08 16.70 21.76
CA GLN A 103 -6.71 16.74 20.34
C GLN A 103 -5.19 16.63 20.14
N ALA A 104 -4.40 17.27 20.99
CA ALA A 104 -2.94 17.16 20.94
C ALA A 104 -2.45 15.73 21.22
N VAL A 105 -3.00 15.07 22.24
CA VAL A 105 -2.65 13.68 22.58
C VAL A 105 -3.07 12.72 21.45
N VAL A 106 -4.27 12.87 20.91
CA VAL A 106 -4.78 11.99 19.83
C VAL A 106 -3.96 12.19 18.55
N SER A 107 -3.62 13.43 18.18
CA SER A 107 -2.81 13.70 16.99
C SER A 107 -1.39 13.16 17.12
N GLU A 108 -0.77 13.23 18.30
CA GLU A 108 0.54 12.63 18.57
C GLU A 108 0.49 11.10 18.43
N VAL A 109 -0.53 10.44 18.99
CA VAL A 109 -0.68 8.98 18.88
C VAL A 109 -0.90 8.54 17.43
N ILE A 110 -1.71 9.27 16.66
CA ILE A 110 -1.92 8.98 15.23
C ILE A 110 -0.61 9.13 14.46
N ALA A 111 0.16 10.20 14.70
CA ALA A 111 1.44 10.42 14.03
C ALA A 111 2.46 9.31 14.35
N GLN A 112 2.53 8.90 15.62
CA GLN A 112 3.41 7.79 16.03
C GLN A 112 3.01 6.46 15.40
N GLU A 113 1.71 6.18 15.33
CA GLU A 113 1.20 4.94 14.71
C GLU A 113 1.44 4.93 13.20
N GLU A 114 1.26 6.06 12.52
CA GLU A 114 1.53 6.20 11.10
C GLU A 114 3.01 5.97 10.78
N LEU A 115 3.93 6.55 11.56
CA LEU A 115 5.36 6.29 11.43
C LEU A 115 5.71 4.81 11.63
N ARG A 116 5.08 4.14 12.60
CA ARG A 116 5.25 2.70 12.81
C ARG A 116 4.78 1.89 11.60
N ARG A 117 3.62 2.23 11.05
CA ARG A 117 3.07 1.57 9.85
C ARG A 117 3.97 1.75 8.64
N GLN A 118 4.44 2.97 8.40
CA GLN A 118 5.38 3.27 7.32
C GLN A 118 6.66 2.47 7.47
N ARG A 119 7.25 2.44 8.67
CA ARG A 119 8.45 1.64 8.95
C ARG A 119 8.21 0.15 8.72
N SER A 120 7.10 -0.39 9.21
CA SER A 120 6.76 -1.81 9.00
C SER A 120 6.55 -2.15 7.52
N SER A 121 5.96 -1.24 6.74
CA SER A 121 5.75 -1.42 5.30
C SER A 121 7.07 -1.39 4.54
N TYR A 122 7.99 -0.51 4.95
CA TYR A 122 9.34 -0.46 4.41
C TYR A 122 10.13 -1.74 4.71
N ASP A 123 10.14 -2.19 5.97
CA ASP A 123 10.84 -3.41 6.38
C ASP A 123 10.32 -4.64 5.63
N ALA A 124 8.99 -4.73 5.43
CA ALA A 124 8.36 -5.77 4.62
C ALA A 124 8.79 -5.70 3.13
N ALA A 125 8.84 -4.49 2.55
CA ALA A 125 9.29 -4.29 1.18
C ALA A 125 10.76 -4.71 0.99
N VAL A 126 11.64 -4.43 1.95
CA VAL A 126 13.06 -4.87 1.92
C VAL A 126 13.15 -6.40 1.90
N LEU A 127 12.44 -7.07 2.80
CA LEU A 127 12.44 -8.53 2.85
C LEU A 127 11.93 -9.16 1.54
N GLU A 128 10.88 -8.58 0.96
CA GLU A 128 10.31 -9.08 -0.29
C GLU A 128 11.25 -8.84 -1.48
N VAL A 129 11.88 -7.66 -1.59
CA VAL A 129 12.89 -7.42 -2.63
C VAL A 129 14.04 -8.42 -2.53
N ASP A 130 14.51 -8.75 -1.33
CA ASP A 130 15.56 -9.75 -1.15
C ASP A 130 15.11 -11.16 -1.58
N ARG A 131 13.85 -11.54 -1.29
CA ARG A 131 13.24 -12.78 -1.79
C ARG A 131 13.17 -12.80 -3.32
N LEU A 132 12.75 -11.70 -3.94
CA LEU A 132 12.65 -11.56 -5.39
C LEU A 132 14.03 -11.57 -6.07
N ARG A 133 15.05 -10.93 -5.48
CA ARG A 133 16.45 -11.03 -5.96
C ARG A 133 16.97 -12.45 -5.89
N ALA A 134 16.70 -13.17 -4.80
CA ALA A 134 17.08 -14.58 -4.69
C ALA A 134 16.39 -15.44 -5.76
N ALA A 135 15.12 -15.15 -6.08
CA ALA A 135 14.39 -15.79 -7.17
C ALA A 135 15.01 -15.47 -8.54
N GLU A 136 15.32 -14.20 -8.80
CA GLU A 136 15.99 -13.72 -10.01
C GLU A 136 17.32 -14.46 -10.24
N HIS A 137 18.16 -14.57 -9.21
CA HIS A 137 19.43 -15.30 -9.28
C HIS A 137 19.23 -16.78 -9.63
N LYS A 138 18.21 -17.44 -9.07
CA LYS A 138 17.88 -18.84 -9.39
C LYS A 138 17.41 -19.00 -10.82
N LEU A 139 16.55 -18.10 -11.32
CA LEU A 139 16.09 -18.10 -12.71
C LEU A 139 17.26 -17.91 -13.67
N LYS A 140 18.11 -16.90 -13.43
CA LYS A 140 19.28 -16.61 -14.24
C LYS A 140 20.24 -17.81 -14.28
N ALA A 141 20.54 -18.41 -13.14
CA ALA A 141 21.39 -19.61 -13.07
C ALA A 141 20.79 -20.81 -13.83
N ALA A 142 19.46 -20.98 -13.80
CA ALA A 142 18.79 -22.04 -14.56
C ALA A 142 18.88 -21.80 -16.08
N LEU A 143 18.71 -20.55 -16.52
CA LEU A 143 18.83 -20.16 -17.93
C LEU A 143 20.26 -20.25 -18.46
N GLU A 144 21.25 -19.81 -17.68
CA GLU A 144 22.67 -19.86 -18.05
C GLU A 144 23.14 -21.30 -18.30
N LYS A 145 22.71 -22.25 -17.45
CA LYS A 145 23.02 -23.68 -17.63
C LYS A 145 22.55 -24.26 -18.97
N ARG A 146 21.54 -23.63 -19.60
CA ARG A 146 20.99 -24.04 -20.89
C ARG A 146 21.36 -23.12 -22.05
N GLY A 147 22.17 -22.08 -21.82
CA GLY A 147 22.49 -21.09 -22.85
C GLY A 147 21.28 -20.27 -23.31
N LEU A 148 20.35 -20.02 -22.39
CA LEU A 148 19.09 -19.28 -22.63
C LEU A 148 19.07 -17.90 -21.95
N ALA A 149 20.18 -17.49 -21.32
CA ALA A 149 20.24 -16.25 -20.54
C ALA A 149 19.93 -15.00 -21.38
N ASP A 150 20.33 -14.98 -22.67
CA ASP A 150 20.10 -13.83 -23.55
C ASP A 150 18.64 -13.72 -24.07
N ASP A 151 17.81 -14.74 -23.81
CA ASP A 151 16.41 -14.79 -24.21
C ASP A 151 15.47 -14.13 -23.19
N VAL A 152 15.98 -13.85 -21.99
CA VAL A 152 15.20 -13.35 -20.87
C VAL A 152 15.87 -12.13 -20.28
N ALA A 153 15.10 -11.08 -20.03
CA ALA A 153 15.49 -9.96 -19.21
C ALA A 153 14.70 -9.99 -17.91
N THR A 154 15.34 -9.66 -16.80
CA THR A 154 14.70 -9.59 -15.48
C THR A 154 14.78 -8.17 -14.96
N THR A 155 13.73 -7.73 -14.26
CA THR A 155 13.69 -6.44 -13.57
C THR A 155 12.74 -6.56 -12.39
N ILE A 156 13.06 -5.89 -11.28
CA ILE A 156 12.15 -5.78 -10.13
C ILE A 156 11.53 -4.38 -10.18
N ASP A 157 10.19 -4.32 -10.28
CA ASP A 157 9.40 -3.10 -10.25
C ASP A 157 8.35 -3.18 -9.11
N ASN A 158 7.44 -2.22 -9.05
CA ASN A 158 6.37 -2.21 -8.05
C ASN A 158 5.36 -3.37 -8.22
N ARG A 159 5.33 -4.06 -9.35
CA ARG A 159 4.47 -5.22 -9.57
C ARG A 159 5.11 -6.52 -9.08
N GLY A 160 6.42 -6.52 -8.81
CA GLY A 160 7.19 -7.67 -8.36
C GLY A 160 8.39 -7.96 -9.27
N LEU A 161 8.73 -9.24 -9.42
CA LEU A 161 9.80 -9.67 -10.33
C LEU A 161 9.22 -9.90 -11.73
N VAL A 162 9.58 -9.02 -12.66
CA VAL A 162 9.20 -9.09 -14.07
C VAL A 162 10.24 -9.88 -14.84
N VAL A 163 9.81 -10.98 -15.45
CA VAL A 163 10.64 -11.86 -16.29
C VAL A 163 10.18 -11.71 -17.74
N SER A 164 10.87 -10.87 -18.50
CA SER A 164 10.55 -10.55 -19.89
C SER A 164 11.18 -11.53 -20.86
N LEU A 165 10.33 -12.24 -21.62
CA LEU A 165 10.74 -13.11 -22.74
C LEU A 165 11.01 -12.23 -23.97
N VAL A 166 12.29 -11.91 -24.22
CA VAL A 166 12.69 -10.96 -25.27
C VAL A 166 12.83 -11.66 -26.62
N SER A 167 12.35 -11.01 -27.69
CA SER A 167 12.32 -11.60 -29.04
C SER A 167 13.68 -11.71 -29.76
N ARG A 168 14.83 -11.38 -29.14
CA ARG A 168 16.14 -11.37 -29.83
C ARG A 168 16.50 -12.71 -30.48
N HIS A 169 16.09 -13.84 -29.89
CA HIS A 169 16.25 -15.19 -30.50
C HIS A 169 14.92 -15.90 -30.81
N VAL A 170 13.86 -15.15 -31.12
CA VAL A 170 12.57 -15.66 -31.62
C VAL A 170 11.90 -16.65 -30.65
N VAL A 171 11.33 -16.14 -29.54
CA VAL A 171 10.53 -16.93 -28.59
C VAL A 171 9.20 -17.42 -29.22
N PHE A 172 8.66 -16.64 -30.15
CA PHE A 172 7.40 -16.93 -30.85
C PHE A 172 7.64 -17.00 -32.35
N GLN A 173 6.90 -17.89 -33.03
CA GLN A 173 6.92 -17.93 -34.49
C GLN A 173 6.46 -16.60 -35.10
N PRO A 174 6.95 -16.21 -36.30
CA PRO A 174 6.57 -14.96 -36.94
C PRO A 174 5.05 -14.85 -37.14
N ASN A 175 4.48 -13.71 -36.75
CA ASN A 175 3.06 -13.36 -36.92
C ASN A 175 2.03 -14.30 -36.26
N ILE A 176 2.46 -15.23 -35.39
CA ILE A 176 1.57 -16.14 -34.66
C ILE A 176 1.92 -16.22 -33.18
N ALA A 177 0.97 -16.66 -32.35
CA ALA A 177 1.14 -16.83 -30.91
C ALA A 177 1.85 -18.13 -30.50
N ARG A 178 2.10 -19.03 -31.45
CA ARG A 178 2.76 -20.32 -31.16
C ARG A 178 4.20 -20.12 -30.71
N LEU A 179 4.56 -20.68 -29.55
CA LEU A 179 5.94 -20.72 -29.06
C LEU A 179 6.84 -21.47 -30.05
N SER A 180 8.04 -20.93 -30.28
CA SER A 180 9.10 -21.63 -31.02
C SER A 180 9.67 -22.78 -30.18
N PRO A 181 10.41 -23.75 -30.76
CA PRO A 181 11.12 -24.75 -29.96
C PRO A 181 12.04 -24.15 -28.89
N ARG A 182 12.71 -23.03 -29.21
CA ARG A 182 13.58 -22.32 -28.27
C ARG A 182 12.78 -21.60 -27.18
N GLY A 183 11.75 -20.84 -27.55
CA GLY A 183 10.85 -20.21 -26.58
C GLY A 183 10.18 -21.24 -25.67
N ARG A 184 9.96 -22.43 -26.23
CA ARG A 184 9.47 -23.57 -25.47
C ARG A 184 10.46 -24.00 -24.39
N GLU A 185 11.72 -24.14 -24.73
CA GLU A 185 12.77 -24.49 -23.77
C GLU A 185 12.94 -23.44 -22.67
N VAL A 186 12.82 -22.15 -23.02
CA VAL A 186 12.88 -21.04 -22.05
C VAL A 186 11.80 -21.19 -20.98
N VAL A 187 10.52 -21.29 -21.39
CA VAL A 187 9.41 -21.40 -20.43
C VAL A 187 9.56 -22.65 -19.55
N ASP A 188 9.97 -23.79 -20.11
CA ASP A 188 10.18 -25.03 -19.35
C ASP A 188 11.35 -24.92 -18.36
N THR A 189 12.34 -24.09 -18.66
CA THR A 189 13.49 -23.84 -17.79
C THR A 189 13.10 -22.94 -16.61
N LEU A 190 12.23 -21.97 -16.84
CA LEU A 190 11.73 -21.06 -15.80
C LEU A 190 10.74 -21.76 -14.86
N ALA A 191 9.90 -22.66 -15.40
CA ALA A 191 8.74 -23.17 -14.69
C ALA A 191 9.03 -23.88 -13.34
N PRO A 192 10.08 -24.71 -13.18
CA PRO A 192 10.39 -25.32 -11.89
C PRO A 192 10.73 -24.29 -10.81
N VAL A 193 11.43 -23.22 -11.19
CA VAL A 193 11.78 -22.13 -10.26
C VAL A 193 10.52 -21.36 -9.88
N LEU A 194 9.69 -20.99 -10.86
CA LEU A 194 8.42 -20.27 -10.64
C LEU A 194 7.42 -21.08 -9.80
N SER A 195 7.36 -22.39 -10.02
CA SER A 195 6.52 -23.31 -9.24
C SER A 195 6.94 -23.32 -7.77
N ALA A 196 8.24 -23.41 -7.50
CA ALA A 196 8.81 -23.45 -6.15
C ALA A 196 8.66 -22.14 -5.35
N LEU A 197 8.47 -20.99 -6.00
CA LEU A 197 8.28 -19.71 -5.30
C LEU A 197 6.94 -19.62 -4.56
N GLY A 198 5.91 -20.30 -5.06
CA GLY A 198 4.57 -20.27 -4.47
C GLY A 198 3.73 -19.03 -4.78
N ASN A 199 4.33 -17.95 -5.29
CA ASN A 199 3.65 -16.69 -5.64
C ASN A 199 2.64 -16.83 -6.80
N ASP A 200 1.67 -15.93 -6.84
CA ASP A 200 0.81 -15.75 -8.01
C ASP A 200 1.61 -15.17 -9.18
N LEU A 201 1.23 -15.55 -10.40
CA LEU A 201 1.90 -15.17 -11.64
C LEU A 201 0.91 -14.48 -12.57
N GLU A 202 1.29 -13.30 -13.07
CA GLU A 202 0.56 -12.60 -14.13
C GLU A 202 1.36 -12.67 -15.43
N ILE A 203 0.73 -13.14 -16.51
CA ILE A 203 1.37 -13.25 -17.83
C ILE A 203 0.88 -12.09 -18.70
N ASP A 204 1.77 -11.16 -19.02
CA ASP A 204 1.48 -9.96 -19.80
C ASP A 204 1.89 -10.13 -21.27
N GLY A 205 0.92 -10.08 -22.17
CA GLY A 205 1.15 -10.11 -23.60
C GLY A 205 1.41 -8.70 -24.18
N HIS A 206 2.51 -8.55 -24.93
CA HIS A 206 2.80 -7.34 -25.69
C HIS A 206 3.07 -7.63 -27.18
N THR A 207 2.68 -6.70 -28.03
CA THR A 207 3.05 -6.67 -29.45
C THR A 207 3.99 -5.50 -29.71
N ASN A 208 4.52 -5.46 -30.93
CA ASN A 208 5.28 -4.34 -31.43
C ASN A 208 4.38 -3.32 -32.14
N GLN A 209 4.84 -2.08 -32.26
CA GLN A 209 4.18 -1.02 -33.03
C GLN A 209 4.48 -1.11 -34.54
N ALA A 210 4.58 -2.31 -35.12
CA ALA A 210 4.80 -2.42 -36.56
C ALA A 210 3.54 -1.98 -37.31
N ALA A 211 3.72 -1.25 -38.42
CA ALA A 211 2.59 -0.86 -39.26
C ALA A 211 1.97 -2.09 -39.94
N GLY A 212 0.66 -2.27 -39.75
CA GLY A 212 -0.13 -3.34 -40.37
C GLY A 212 -0.83 -4.25 -39.37
N ARG A 213 -1.96 -4.83 -39.78
CA ARG A 213 -2.69 -5.78 -38.93
C ARG A 213 -1.97 -7.12 -38.88
N PRO A 214 -1.97 -7.84 -37.74
CA PRO A 214 -1.48 -9.20 -37.68
C PRO A 214 -2.17 -10.08 -38.73
N LYS A 215 -1.40 -10.94 -39.40
CA LYS A 215 -1.92 -11.77 -40.50
C LYS A 215 -3.05 -12.73 -40.09
N TYR A 216 -3.00 -13.23 -38.86
CA TYR A 216 -3.89 -14.28 -38.35
C TYR A 216 -4.78 -13.85 -37.19
N TYR A 217 -4.75 -12.57 -36.80
CA TYR A 217 -5.49 -12.04 -35.66
C TYR A 217 -6.19 -10.74 -36.05
N ALA A 218 -7.35 -10.45 -35.43
CA ALA A 218 -8.12 -9.25 -35.78
C ALA A 218 -7.38 -7.96 -35.40
N THR A 219 -6.76 -7.93 -34.21
CA THR A 219 -5.99 -6.80 -33.68
C THR A 219 -4.73 -7.26 -32.93
N ASP A 220 -3.90 -6.30 -32.56
CA ASP A 220 -2.75 -6.55 -31.67
C ASP A 220 -3.15 -7.01 -30.27
N TRP A 221 -4.34 -6.63 -29.79
CA TRP A 221 -4.90 -7.13 -28.54
C TRP A 221 -5.13 -8.64 -28.62
N ASP A 222 -5.68 -9.13 -29.73
CA ASP A 222 -5.90 -10.55 -29.95
C ASP A 222 -4.58 -11.33 -30.02
N LEU A 223 -3.57 -10.78 -30.72
CA LEU A 223 -2.26 -11.42 -30.83
C LEU A 223 -1.52 -11.46 -29.48
N SER A 224 -1.54 -10.36 -28.72
CA SER A 224 -0.93 -10.29 -27.39
C SER A 224 -1.62 -11.24 -26.41
N ALA A 225 -2.95 -11.24 -26.38
CA ALA A 225 -3.73 -12.17 -25.56
C ALA A 225 -3.42 -13.63 -25.91
N ALA A 226 -3.42 -13.97 -27.20
CA ALA A 226 -3.09 -15.33 -27.63
C ALA A 226 -1.68 -15.76 -27.21
N ARG A 227 -0.69 -14.86 -27.25
CA ARG A 227 0.67 -15.16 -26.77
C ARG A 227 0.73 -15.39 -25.26
N ALA A 228 0.05 -14.55 -24.49
CA ALA A 228 -0.04 -14.72 -23.04
C ALA A 228 -0.71 -16.06 -22.68
N VAL A 229 -1.80 -16.41 -23.37
CA VAL A 229 -2.48 -17.71 -23.22
C VAL A 229 -1.54 -18.88 -23.51
N GLU A 230 -0.74 -18.82 -24.58
CA GLU A 230 0.20 -19.90 -24.93
C GLU A 230 1.27 -20.13 -23.85
N VAL A 231 1.79 -19.05 -23.25
CA VAL A 231 2.73 -19.16 -22.13
C VAL A 231 2.04 -19.68 -20.88
N LEU A 232 0.86 -19.16 -20.54
CA LEU A 232 0.07 -19.60 -19.38
C LEU A 232 -0.26 -21.09 -19.49
N ARG A 233 -0.78 -21.54 -20.63
CA ARG A 233 -1.12 -22.94 -20.89
C ARG A 233 0.10 -23.83 -20.74
N ARG A 234 1.28 -23.40 -21.20
CA ARG A 234 2.52 -24.16 -20.98
C ARG A 234 2.83 -24.33 -19.50
N LEU A 235 2.78 -23.25 -18.73
CA LEU A 235 3.07 -23.26 -17.29
C LEU A 235 2.08 -24.16 -16.53
N ASN A 236 0.80 -24.14 -16.91
CA ASN A 236 -0.23 -24.97 -16.29
C ASN A 236 -0.16 -26.44 -16.78
N GLU A 237 -0.33 -26.67 -18.07
CA GLU A 237 -0.52 -28.00 -18.67
C GLU A 237 0.78 -28.82 -18.72
N THR A 238 1.94 -28.17 -18.86
CA THR A 238 3.23 -28.88 -18.96
C THR A 238 3.98 -28.90 -17.63
N ALA A 239 4.03 -27.76 -16.92
CA ALA A 239 4.78 -27.65 -15.67
C ALA A 239 3.95 -27.85 -14.40
N GLY A 240 2.62 -27.94 -14.52
CA GLY A 240 1.72 -28.25 -13.39
C GLY A 240 1.52 -27.10 -12.42
N ILE A 241 1.78 -25.84 -12.81
CA ILE A 241 1.48 -24.69 -11.95
C ILE A 241 -0.05 -24.55 -11.83
N PRO A 242 -0.63 -24.53 -10.61
CA PRO A 242 -2.07 -24.45 -10.43
C PRO A 242 -2.67 -23.24 -11.14
N GLY A 243 -3.76 -23.46 -11.90
CA GLY A 243 -4.45 -22.38 -12.61
C GLY A 243 -4.97 -21.27 -11.69
N SER A 244 -5.21 -21.54 -10.41
CA SER A 244 -5.59 -20.53 -9.41
C SER A 244 -4.51 -19.49 -9.14
N ARG A 245 -3.24 -19.81 -9.43
CA ARG A 245 -2.09 -18.90 -9.30
C ARG A 245 -1.77 -18.15 -10.59
N LEU A 246 -2.53 -18.39 -11.67
CA LEU A 246 -2.20 -17.88 -13.00
C LEU A 246 -3.27 -16.90 -13.46
N SER A 247 -2.85 -15.67 -13.73
CA SER A 247 -3.64 -14.67 -14.43
C SER A 247 -2.91 -14.23 -15.71
N LEU A 248 -3.63 -13.55 -16.59
CA LEU A 248 -3.02 -12.94 -17.76
C LEU A 248 -3.62 -11.56 -18.02
N ALA A 249 -2.82 -10.70 -18.63
CA ALA A 249 -3.26 -9.46 -19.23
C ALA A 249 -2.70 -9.36 -20.66
N ALA A 250 -3.39 -8.60 -21.49
CA ALA A 250 -2.95 -8.29 -22.84
C ALA A 250 -2.94 -6.78 -22.98
N PHE A 251 -1.91 -6.23 -23.63
CA PHE A 251 -1.76 -4.77 -23.79
C PHE A 251 -1.60 -4.33 -25.24
N GLY A 252 -1.64 -5.26 -26.21
CA GLY A 252 -1.31 -4.95 -27.60
C GLY A 252 0.01 -4.18 -27.69
N HIS A 253 -0.02 -3.05 -28.38
CA HIS A 253 1.14 -2.16 -28.56
C HIS A 253 1.10 -0.92 -27.64
N GLU A 254 0.15 -0.81 -26.72
CA GLU A 254 -0.13 0.39 -25.91
C GLU A 254 0.86 0.60 -24.76
N LYS A 255 1.66 -0.41 -24.42
CA LYS A 255 2.67 -0.34 -23.35
C LYS A 255 4.09 -0.66 -23.85
N PRO A 256 4.69 0.22 -24.69
CA PRO A 256 6.10 0.09 -25.07
C PRO A 256 7.03 0.21 -23.87
N LEU A 257 8.09 -0.61 -23.83
CA LEU A 257 9.25 -0.35 -22.95
C LEU A 257 10.24 0.61 -23.59
N MET A 258 10.30 0.59 -24.92
CA MET A 258 11.16 1.47 -25.70
C MET A 258 10.32 2.22 -26.72
N GLU A 259 10.55 3.53 -26.83
CA GLU A 259 9.89 4.37 -27.81
C GLU A 259 9.94 3.74 -29.22
N PRO A 260 8.81 3.62 -29.94
CA PRO A 260 8.76 2.92 -31.24
C PRO A 260 9.73 3.49 -32.29
N SER A 261 10.03 4.78 -32.21
CA SER A 261 10.94 5.48 -33.12
C SER A 261 12.42 5.09 -32.94
N LYS A 262 12.80 4.48 -31.81
CA LYS A 262 14.19 4.11 -31.53
C LYS A 262 14.59 2.82 -32.27
N PRO A 263 15.83 2.72 -32.80
CA PRO A 263 16.34 1.48 -33.38
C PRO A 263 16.30 0.33 -32.36
N GLY A 264 15.81 -0.84 -32.78
CA GLY A 264 15.71 -2.03 -31.92
C GLY A 264 14.46 -2.10 -31.02
N SER A 265 13.64 -1.05 -30.97
CA SER A 265 12.39 -0.99 -30.18
C SER A 265 11.46 -2.18 -30.45
N GLN A 266 11.34 -2.58 -31.71
CA GLN A 266 10.49 -3.67 -32.17
C GLN A 266 10.82 -5.01 -31.50
N ALA A 267 12.11 -5.30 -31.28
CA ALA A 267 12.55 -6.55 -30.66
C ALA A 267 12.31 -6.57 -29.14
N VAL A 268 12.34 -5.39 -28.51
CA VAL A 268 12.12 -5.22 -27.07
C VAL A 268 10.63 -5.15 -26.74
N ASN A 269 9.85 -4.42 -27.53
CA ASN A 269 8.41 -4.24 -27.29
C ASN A 269 7.63 -5.52 -27.58
N LYS A 270 8.08 -6.34 -28.56
CA LYS A 270 7.53 -7.67 -28.79
C LYS A 270 8.03 -8.66 -27.75
N ARG A 271 7.33 -8.72 -26.62
CA ARG A 271 7.67 -9.59 -25.49
C ARG A 271 6.43 -10.20 -24.86
N VAL A 272 6.66 -11.19 -24.02
CA VAL A 272 5.68 -11.62 -23.02
C VAL A 272 6.39 -11.54 -21.68
N ASP A 273 5.78 -10.85 -20.72
CA ASP A 273 6.34 -10.74 -19.38
C ASP A 273 5.65 -11.76 -18.48
N ILE A 274 6.42 -12.45 -17.66
CA ILE A 274 5.92 -13.27 -16.56
C ILE A 274 6.23 -12.48 -15.29
N VAL A 275 5.20 -11.94 -14.65
CA VAL A 275 5.33 -11.16 -13.42
C VAL A 275 5.08 -12.08 -12.24
N VAL A 276 6.07 -12.19 -11.36
CA VAL A 276 5.91 -12.85 -10.06
C VAL A 276 5.36 -11.82 -9.09
N LEU A 277 4.09 -11.97 -8.72
CA LEU A 277 3.38 -11.01 -7.86
C LEU A 277 3.89 -11.14 -6.41
N PRO A 278 4.17 -10.02 -5.73
CA PRO A 278 4.68 -10.03 -4.37
C PRO A 278 3.56 -10.34 -3.38
N ASP A 279 3.91 -11.02 -2.29
CA ASP A 279 2.98 -11.35 -1.21
C ASP A 279 3.11 -10.33 -0.07
N VAL A 280 2.82 -9.05 -0.38
CA VAL A 280 2.95 -7.93 0.55
C VAL A 280 1.76 -6.97 0.46
N SER A 281 1.60 -6.13 1.48
CA SER A 281 0.55 -5.10 1.47
C SER A 281 0.74 -4.10 0.32
N PRO A 282 -0.33 -3.46 -0.18
CA PRO A 282 -0.23 -2.45 -1.24
C PRO A 282 0.73 -1.29 -0.90
N ALA A 283 0.79 -0.89 0.37
CA ALA A 283 1.73 0.12 0.85
C ALA A 283 3.20 -0.32 0.69
N SER A 284 3.51 -1.57 1.03
CA SER A 284 4.85 -2.14 0.85
C SER A 284 5.16 -2.34 -0.64
N GLN A 285 4.16 -2.73 -1.42
CA GLN A 285 4.28 -2.98 -2.86
C GLN A 285 4.74 -1.73 -3.63
N GLN A 286 4.21 -0.55 -3.27
CA GLN A 286 4.61 0.72 -3.89
C GLN A 286 6.09 1.07 -3.64
N LEU A 287 6.68 0.56 -2.55
CA LEU A 287 8.07 0.81 -2.17
C LEU A 287 9.07 -0.13 -2.87
N LEU A 288 8.60 -1.22 -3.48
CA LEU A 288 9.48 -2.26 -4.04
C LEU A 288 10.45 -1.71 -5.08
N ASP A 289 10.00 -0.86 -6.00
CA ASP A 289 10.85 -0.28 -7.05
C ASP A 289 11.95 0.62 -6.45
N GLU A 290 11.61 1.46 -5.46
CA GLU A 290 12.57 2.35 -4.80
C GLU A 290 13.59 1.57 -3.98
N VAL A 291 13.15 0.52 -3.27
CA VAL A 291 14.00 -0.38 -2.50
C VAL A 291 14.90 -1.20 -3.43
N ALA A 292 14.38 -1.72 -4.53
CA ALA A 292 15.13 -2.48 -5.53
C ALA A 292 16.27 -1.64 -6.15
N LYS A 293 16.01 -0.35 -6.40
CA LYS A 293 16.98 0.63 -6.91
C LYS A 293 17.92 1.22 -5.84
N GLY A 294 17.71 0.90 -4.56
CA GLY A 294 18.52 1.39 -3.44
C GLY A 294 18.32 2.88 -3.11
N ARG A 295 17.20 3.48 -3.55
CA ARG A 295 16.97 4.94 -3.46
C ARG A 295 16.27 5.41 -2.18
N PHE A 296 15.68 4.51 -1.39
CA PHE A 296 14.90 4.89 -0.22
C PHE A 296 15.74 5.36 0.98
N GLY A 297 16.99 4.88 1.08
CA GLY A 297 17.91 5.24 2.18
C GLY A 297 18.27 6.73 2.23
N GLU A 298 18.22 7.45 1.11
CA GLU A 298 18.46 8.90 1.05
C GLU A 298 17.24 9.71 1.51
N ARG A 299 16.01 9.23 1.32
CA ARG A 299 14.79 9.98 1.62
C ARG A 299 14.36 9.88 3.09
N ALA A 300 14.70 8.78 3.76
CA ALA A 300 14.45 8.60 5.19
C ALA A 300 15.46 9.33 6.09
N ALA A 301 16.62 9.74 5.55
CA ALA A 301 17.63 10.50 6.28
C ALA A 301 17.29 11.99 6.41
N ASP A 302 16.27 12.48 5.69
CA ASP A 302 15.91 13.90 5.67
C ASP A 302 14.39 14.09 5.85
N PRO A 303 13.86 14.01 7.10
CA PRO A 303 12.46 14.31 7.36
C PRO A 303 12.11 15.81 7.21
N ALA A 304 13.06 16.65 6.78
CA ALA A 304 12.93 18.10 6.63
C ALA A 304 13.05 18.60 5.17
N GLY A 305 12.67 17.78 4.17
CA GLY A 305 12.63 18.17 2.76
C GLY A 305 11.37 18.95 2.37
N THR A 306 11.34 20.22 2.76
CA THR A 306 10.34 21.23 2.40
C THR A 306 10.16 21.41 0.88
N THR A 307 8.90 21.59 0.48
CA THR A 307 8.37 22.16 -0.77
C THR A 307 9.38 22.75 -1.77
N GLY A 308 9.48 22.15 -2.95
CA GLY A 308 10.12 22.72 -4.14
C GLY A 308 9.15 22.71 -5.30
N SER A 309 8.19 23.64 -5.30
CA SER A 309 7.38 23.99 -6.46
C SER A 309 8.28 24.63 -7.52
N THR A 310 8.57 23.94 -8.62
CA THR A 310 9.07 24.59 -9.83
C THR A 310 7.87 24.99 -10.68
N ASN A 311 7.44 26.23 -10.44
CA ASN A 311 6.58 27.02 -11.31
C ASN A 311 7.36 27.32 -12.60
N GLU A 312 7.07 26.62 -13.69
CA GLU A 312 7.43 27.11 -15.03
C GLU A 312 6.32 28.06 -15.49
N THR A 313 6.59 29.35 -15.46
CA THR A 313 5.81 30.33 -16.23
C THR A 313 6.74 31.33 -16.90
N SER A 314 6.72 31.25 -18.23
CA SER A 314 7.10 32.24 -19.24
C SER A 314 7.12 33.71 -18.77
N ALA A 315 8.21 34.42 -19.06
CA ALA A 315 8.15 35.83 -19.45
C ALA A 315 9.34 36.22 -20.33
N ALA A 316 9.01 36.97 -21.38
CA ALA A 316 9.85 37.38 -22.49
C ALA A 316 10.72 38.62 -22.19
N GLY A 317 11.78 38.77 -22.99
CA GLY A 317 12.13 40.04 -23.62
C GLY A 317 13.18 40.93 -22.93
N GLY A 318 14.12 41.43 -23.74
CA GLY A 318 14.62 42.79 -23.57
C GLY A 318 16.11 42.97 -23.25
N ASP A 319 16.94 42.80 -24.27
CA ASP A 319 17.78 43.87 -24.86
C ASP A 319 18.87 44.61 -24.05
N ARG A 320 19.93 44.96 -24.81
CA ARG A 320 21.12 45.80 -24.54
C ARG A 320 22.32 45.15 -23.85
N ALA A 321 23.58 45.49 -24.15
CA ALA A 321 24.31 46.03 -25.30
C ALA A 321 25.76 46.32 -24.82
N ALA A 322 26.70 46.36 -25.78
CA ALA A 322 27.90 47.22 -25.80
C ALA A 322 29.29 46.62 -25.45
N GLY A 323 30.25 46.94 -26.34
CA GLY A 323 31.70 46.97 -26.11
C GLY A 323 32.48 46.02 -27.04
N ALA A 324 32.62 46.28 -28.35
CA ALA A 324 33.59 47.19 -29.00
C ALA A 324 35.07 46.76 -28.89
N GLY A 325 35.75 46.64 -30.04
CA GLY A 325 37.17 47.02 -30.15
C GLY A 325 38.16 46.08 -30.87
N HIS A 326 38.31 46.30 -32.19
CA HIS A 326 39.59 46.61 -32.86
C HIS A 326 40.68 45.53 -33.12
N SER A 327 40.76 45.13 -34.40
CA SER A 327 41.90 45.20 -35.36
C SER A 327 43.25 44.49 -35.15
N THR A 328 43.84 44.17 -36.32
CA THR A 328 45.23 43.83 -36.69
C THR A 328 45.67 42.36 -36.53
N GLU A 329 46.48 41.74 -37.40
CA GLU A 329 47.02 42.00 -38.74
C GLU A 329 47.89 40.78 -39.11
N GLY A 330 47.90 40.37 -40.38
CA GLY A 330 49.11 39.86 -41.07
C GLY A 330 49.66 38.44 -40.81
N GLY A 331 49.97 37.73 -41.91
CA GLY A 331 51.09 36.76 -41.90
C GLY A 331 50.90 35.52 -42.75
N ARG A 332 51.37 35.58 -44.00
CA ARG A 332 51.45 34.50 -44.99
C ARG A 332 52.45 33.40 -44.62
N GLY A 333 52.19 32.21 -45.13
CA GLY A 333 53.14 31.10 -45.32
C GLY A 333 52.44 29.95 -46.02
#